data_AF-A0A9W6Y855-F1
#
_entry.id   AF-A0A9W6Y855-F1
#
_cell.length_a   1.000
_cell.length_b   1.000
_cell.length_c   1.000
_cell.angle_alpha   90.00
_cell.angle_beta   90.00
_cell.angle_gamma   90.00
#
_symmetry.space_group_name_H-M   'P 1'
#
loop_
_entity.id
_entity.type
_entity.pdbx_description
1 polymer ?
#
loop_
_entity_poly.entity_id
_entity_poly.type
_entity_poly.pdbx_seq_one_letter_code
_entity_poly.pdbx_strand_id
1 'polypeptide(L)'
;MNFCVRRLLTDVGVYMIVAADLKLVDHIETIANPKGLCALCPNPSNTVLACPGVTRGTVRIELYDLRKTTLITAHEAELSQVRF
;
A
#
# COMPACT_ATOMS: atom_id res chain seq x y z
N MET A 1 13.97 3.68 9.98
CA MET A 1 13.92 2.24 9.66
C MET A 1 13.67 2.13 8.17
N ASN A 2 14.45 1.34 7.43
CA ASN A 2 14.22 1.14 6.00
C ASN A 2 13.14 0.07 5.82
N PHE A 3 11.92 0.49 5.51
CA PHE A 3 10.83 -0.43 5.15
C PHE A 3 10.92 -0.77 3.67
N CYS A 4 10.58 -2.01 3.31
CA CYS A 4 10.47 -2.44 1.91
C CYS A 4 9.05 -2.92 1.66
N VAL A 5 8.43 -2.38 0.62
CA VAL A 5 7.20 -2.98 0.11
C VAL A 5 7.63 -3.90 -1.01
N ARG A 6 7.58 -5.21 -0.77
CA ARG A 6 7.73 -6.18 -1.86
C ARG A 6 6.34 -6.50 -2.41
N ARG A 7 6.21 -6.36 -3.73
CA ARG A 7 5.14 -6.98 -4.50
C ARG A 7 5.21 -8.49 -4.28
N LEU A 8 4.37 -9.02 -3.41
CA LEU A 8 4.08 -10.45 -3.36
C LEU A 8 2.81 -10.70 -4.18
N LEU A 9 2.89 -11.74 -5.00
CA LEU A 9 2.03 -12.08 -6.12
C LEU A 9 0.64 -12.57 -5.66
N THR A 10 -0.12 -11.78 -4.91
CA THR A 10 -1.50 -12.12 -4.59
C THR A 10 -2.44 -11.16 -5.31
N ASP A 11 -3.47 -11.72 -5.95
CA ASP A 11 -4.42 -10.94 -6.73
C ASP A 11 -5.28 -9.99 -5.88
N VAL A 12 -5.21 -10.06 -4.53
CA VAL A 12 -6.14 -9.38 -3.61
C VAL A 12 -5.50 -8.78 -2.35
N GLY A 13 -4.18 -8.56 -2.32
CA GLY A 13 -3.57 -7.94 -1.14
C GLY A 13 -2.17 -7.38 -1.35
N VAL A 14 -1.74 -6.55 -0.39
CA VAL A 14 -0.38 -5.98 -0.32
C VAL A 14 0.24 -6.32 1.03
N TYR A 15 1.51 -6.73 1.02
CA TYR A 15 2.28 -7.03 2.22
C TYR A 15 3.36 -5.98 2.42
N MET A 16 3.44 -5.46 3.64
CA MET A 16 4.54 -4.60 4.07
C MET A 16 5.52 -5.41 4.90
N ILE A 17 6.81 -5.36 4.54
CA ILE A 17 7.85 -6.13 5.23
C ILE A 17 9.02 -5.22 5.65
N VAL A 18 9.69 -5.60 6.72
CA VAL A 18 10.95 -4.97 7.11
C VAL A 18 12.03 -5.43 6.14
N ALA A 19 12.79 -4.48 5.56
CA ALA A 19 13.78 -4.81 4.54
C ALA A 19 14.96 -5.64 5.06
N ALA A 20 15.29 -5.50 6.35
CA ALA A 20 16.47 -6.10 6.97
C ALA A 20 16.31 -7.59 7.28
N ASP A 21 15.15 -8.01 7.76
CA ASP A 21 14.89 -9.36 8.28
C ASP A 21 13.67 -10.04 7.63
N LEU A 22 13.03 -9.39 6.65
CA LEU A 22 11.83 -9.86 5.95
C LEU A 22 10.62 -10.09 6.89
N LYS A 23 10.64 -9.50 8.09
CA LYS A 23 9.53 -9.61 9.03
C LYS A 23 8.28 -8.94 8.46
N LEU A 24 7.16 -9.65 8.48
CA LEU A 24 5.85 -9.11 8.11
C LEU A 24 5.44 -8.01 9.11
N VAL A 25 5.16 -6.82 8.58
CA VAL A 25 4.65 -5.67 9.33
C VAL A 25 3.13 -5.64 9.23
N ASP A 26 2.62 -5.78 8.00
CA ASP A 26 1.19 -5.61 7.73
C ASP A 26 0.76 -6.39 6.48
N HIS A 27 -0.51 -6.81 6.47
CA HIS A 27 -1.19 -7.41 5.34
C HIS A 27 -2.50 -6.68 5.11
N ILE A 28 -2.59 -6.01 3.96
CA ILE A 28 -3.74 -5.19 3.59
C ILE A 28 -4.51 -5.88 2.49
N GLU A 29 -5.79 -6.14 2.75
CA GLU A 29 -6.73 -6.58 1.73
C GLU A 29 -7.06 -5.43 0.76
N THR A 30 -7.05 -5.74 -0.53
CA THR A 30 -7.37 -4.80 -1.60
C THR A 30 -8.47 -5.37 -2.49
N ILE A 31 -9.03 -4.54 -3.37
CA ILE A 31 -9.70 -5.04 -4.57
C ILE A 31 -8.70 -5.86 -5.42
N ALA A 32 -9.18 -6.55 -6.44
CA ALA A 32 -8.34 -7.19 -7.44
C ALA A 32 -7.19 -6.26 -7.87
N ASN A 33 -5.96 -6.65 -7.53
CA ASN A 33 -4.73 -5.88 -7.76
C ASN A 33 -3.73 -6.68 -8.62
N PRO A 34 -4.12 -7.16 -9.82
CA PRO A 34 -3.26 -8.01 -10.66
C PRO A 34 -1.96 -7.30 -11.09
N LYS A 35 -1.98 -5.95 -11.11
CA LYS A 35 -0.82 -5.12 -11.44
C LYS A 35 0.13 -4.93 -10.24
N GLY A 36 -0.26 -5.33 -9.04
CA GLY A 36 0.52 -5.14 -7.81
C GLY A 36 0.78 -3.67 -7.51
N LEU A 37 -0.23 -2.81 -7.69
CA LEU A 37 -0.14 -1.37 -7.43
C LEU A 37 0.07 -1.15 -5.93
N CYS A 38 1.17 -0.48 -5.60
CA CYS A 38 1.46 0.03 -4.28
C CYS A 38 2.57 1.08 -4.39
N ALA A 39 2.65 2.00 -3.42
CA ALA A 39 3.75 2.93 -3.27
C ALA A 39 4.13 3.05 -1.79
N LEU A 40 5.42 3.26 -1.52
CA LEU A 40 5.96 3.58 -0.20
C LEU A 40 6.57 4.97 -0.24
N CYS A 41 6.35 5.77 0.80
CA CYS A 41 7.01 7.06 0.91
C CYS A 41 8.55 6.86 0.96
N PRO A 42 9.32 7.58 0.12
CA PRO A 42 10.78 7.47 0.14
C PRO A 42 11.40 8.17 1.34
N ASN A 43 10.66 9.03 2.05
CA ASN A 43 11.16 9.75 3.21
C ASN A 43 11.20 8.79 4.43
N PRO A 44 12.38 8.48 4.99
CA PRO A 44 12.51 7.55 6.11
C PRO A 44 11.93 8.08 7.43
N SER A 45 11.62 9.39 7.51
CA SER A 45 10.94 10.00 8.66
C SER A 45 9.43 9.77 8.67
N ASN A 46 8.84 9.42 7.52
CA ASN A 46 7.40 9.21 7.38
C ASN A 46 7.13 7.80 6.83
N THR A 47 6.53 6.95 7.64
CA THR A 47 6.16 5.60 7.24
C THR A 47 4.77 5.62 6.63
N VAL A 48 4.69 5.83 5.31
CA VAL A 48 3.42 5.89 4.55
C VAL A 48 3.38 4.85 3.44
N LEU A 49 2.31 4.07 3.39
CA LEU A 49 1.99 3.12 2.32
C LEU A 49 0.70 3.55 1.61
N ALA A 50 0.71 3.54 0.29
CA ALA A 50 -0.48 3.74 -0.52
C ALA A 50 -0.73 2.51 -1.40
N CYS A 51 -1.97 2.03 -1.46
CA CYS A 51 -2.39 0.90 -2.30
C CYS A 51 -3.86 1.06 -2.72
N PRO A 52 -4.37 0.28 -3.68
CA PRO A 52 -5.80 0.23 -3.97
C PRO A 52 -6.61 -0.15 -2.71
N GLY A 53 -7.76 0.49 -2.51
CA GLY A 53 -8.73 0.08 -1.51
C GLY A 53 -9.54 -1.15 -1.95
N VAL A 54 -10.52 -1.55 -1.14
CA VAL A 54 -11.45 -2.67 -1.47
C VAL A 54 -12.54 -2.28 -2.48
N THR A 55 -12.67 -0.99 -2.78
CA THR A 55 -13.66 -0.44 -3.72
C THR A 55 -12.95 0.10 -4.97
N ARG A 56 -13.57 -0.08 -6.15
CA ARG A 56 -13.06 0.39 -7.45
C ARG A 56 -12.71 1.88 -7.39
N GLY A 57 -11.51 2.22 -7.85
CA GLY A 57 -11.03 3.61 -7.93
C GLY A 57 -10.69 4.27 -6.59
N THR A 58 -10.75 3.53 -5.47
CA THR A 58 -10.33 4.01 -4.16
C THR A 58 -8.86 3.72 -3.91
N VAL A 59 -8.15 4.67 -3.29
CA VAL A 59 -6.80 4.50 -2.75
C VAL A 59 -6.88 4.46 -1.23
N ARG A 60 -6.25 3.45 -0.61
CA ARG A 60 -6.01 3.37 0.83
C ARG A 60 -4.62 3.88 1.14
N ILE A 61 -4.53 4.78 2.12
CA ILE A 61 -3.29 5.34 2.65
C ILE A 61 -3.16 4.94 4.12
N GLU A 62 -2.09 4.24 4.45
CA GLU A 62 -1.67 3.98 5.83
C GLU A 62 -0.54 4.93 6.22
N LEU A 63 -0.78 5.74 7.24
CA LEU A 63 0.25 6.50 7.95
C LEU A 63 0.55 5.79 9.26
N TYR A 64 1.57 4.94 9.26
CA TYR A 64 1.88 4.05 10.37
C TYR A 64 2.36 4.81 11.62
N ASP A 65 3.07 5.93 11.45
CA ASP A 65 3.59 6.72 12.56
C ASP A 65 2.47 7.28 13.45
N LEU A 66 1.31 7.58 12.84
CA LEU A 66 0.11 8.06 13.54
C LEU A 66 -1.00 7.01 13.66
N ARG A 67 -0.76 5.77 13.19
CA ARG A 67 -1.76 4.70 13.09
C ARG A 67 -3.06 5.18 12.45
N LYS A 68 -2.94 5.97 11.37
CA LYS A 68 -4.07 6.60 10.69
C LYS A 68 -4.24 6.00 9.31
N THR A 69 -5.43 5.48 9.06
CA THR A 69 -5.89 5.09 7.73
C THR A 69 -6.68 6.23 7.09
N THR A 70 -6.50 6.45 5.80
CA THR A 70 -7.33 7.36 4.99
C THR A 70 -7.72 6.68 3.68
N LEU A 71 -9.00 6.79 3.30
CA LEU A 71 -9.51 6.30 2.04
C LEU A 71 -9.82 7.49 1.12
N ILE A 72 -9.35 7.43 -0.12
CA ILE A 72 -9.56 8.47 -1.13
C ILE A 72 -10.28 7.85 -2.33
N THR A 73 -11.46 8.36 -2.67
CA THR A 73 -12.11 8.05 -3.96
C THR A 73 -11.43 8.86 -5.06
N ALA A 74 -10.39 8.29 -5.67
CA ALA A 74 -9.58 9.00 -6.66
C ALA A 74 -10.26 9.03 -8.04
N HIS A 75 -10.94 7.93 -8.39
CA HIS A 75 -11.60 7.77 -9.68
C HIS A 75 -12.86 6.92 -9.55
N GLU A 76 -13.73 6.98 -10.56
CA GLU A 76 -14.85 6.03 -10.71
C GLU A 76 -14.41 4.71 -11.38
N ALA A 77 -13.26 4.74 -12.08
CA ALA A 77 -12.66 3.63 -12.81
C ALA A 77 -11.52 2.95 -12.03
N GLU A 78 -10.93 1.91 -12.62
CA GLU A 78 -9.77 1.23 -12.03
C GLU A 78 -8.53 2.13 -12.00
N LEU A 79 -7.70 1.95 -10.97
CA LEU A 79 -6.44 2.66 -10.86
C LEU A 79 -5.42 2.10 -11.85
N SER A 80 -4.66 2.99 -12.49
CA SER A 80 -3.56 2.62 -13.39
C SER A 80 -2.20 2.66 -12.68
N GLN A 81 -2.02 3.58 -11.73
CA GLN A 81 -0.76 3.82 -11.04
C GLN A 81 -0.99 4.44 -9.65
N VAL A 82 -0.09 4.15 -8.70
CA VAL A 82 0.04 4.82 -7.40
C VAL A 82 1.52 5.19 -7.21
N ARG A 83 1.82 6.45 -6.86
CA ARG A 83 3.18 6.97 -6.64
C ARG A 83 3.17 8.07 -5.56
N PHE A 84 4.31 8.25 -4.91
CA PHE A 84 4.64 9.40 -4.07
C PHE A 84 5.59 10.34 -4.82
#